data_AF-A0RVX8-F1
#
_entry.id   AF-A0RVX8-F1
#
_cell.length_a   1.000
_cell.length_b   1.000
_cell.length_c   1.000
_cell.angle_alpha   90.00
_cell.angle_beta   90.00
_cell.angle_gamma   90.00
#
_symmetry.space_group_name_H-M   'P 1'
#
loop_
_entity.id
_entity.type
_entity.pdbx_description
1 polymer ?
#
loop_
_entity_poly.entity_id
_entity_poly.type
_entity_poly.pdbx_seq_one_letter_code
_entity_poly.pdbx_strand_id
1 'polypeptide(L)'
;MGDFGYSFEGYDPTRHVRASLREKQISHKHAREISLHIRGMTVEKARDFLQAVIEKKRAVPFRRFKRQVGHRSDPGVMAGRYPEKSAAEFIKLLDNLESNAEYKGMDLDRLTIVGAVAHKGILIKRFIPRAMGRSTPKNNVLTHVELVAREA
;
A
#
# COMPACT_ATOMS: atom_id res chain seq x y z
N MET A 1 -6.55 11.07 -17.50
CA MET A 1 -6.51 10.24 -16.28
C MET A 1 -7.79 10.55 -15.53
N GLY A 2 -8.61 9.55 -15.15
CA GLY A 2 -9.90 9.81 -14.50
C GLY A 2 -9.70 10.63 -13.21
N ASP A 3 -10.62 11.55 -12.93
CA ASP A 3 -10.61 12.27 -11.66
C ASP A 3 -11.01 11.30 -10.55
N PHE A 4 -10.08 11.00 -9.65
CA PHE A 4 -10.30 10.06 -8.55
C PHE A 4 -10.36 10.85 -7.23
N GLY A 5 -11.45 10.66 -6.49
CA GLY A 5 -11.55 11.15 -5.12
C GLY A 5 -10.60 10.44 -4.14
N TYR A 6 -10.59 10.96 -2.91
CA TYR A 6 -9.96 10.34 -1.75
C TYR A 6 -11.02 9.84 -0.77
N SER A 7 -10.82 8.69 -0.11
CA SER A 7 -11.76 8.23 0.92
C SER A 7 -11.57 8.88 2.30
N PHE A 8 -10.49 9.65 2.47
CA PHE A 8 -10.21 10.35 3.72
C PHE A 8 -11.14 11.56 3.88
N GLU A 9 -11.97 11.54 4.92
CA GLU A 9 -12.87 12.64 5.29
C GLU A 9 -12.14 13.70 6.15
N GLY A 10 -12.60 14.95 6.12
CA GLY A 10 -12.01 16.02 6.94
C GLY A 10 -10.63 16.50 6.51
N TYR A 11 -10.33 16.45 5.20
CA TYR A 11 -9.05 16.93 4.67
C TYR A 11 -8.91 18.45 4.81
N ASP A 12 -8.05 18.88 5.75
CA ASP A 12 -7.57 20.25 5.88
C ASP A 12 -6.30 20.48 5.04
N PRO A 13 -6.33 21.33 3.99
CA PRO A 13 -5.18 21.60 3.14
C PRO A 13 -3.96 22.18 3.86
N THR A 14 -4.15 22.84 5.01
CA THR A 14 -3.09 23.49 5.79
C THR A 14 -2.31 22.49 6.65
N ARG A 15 -2.97 21.44 7.13
CA ARG A 15 -2.38 20.45 8.06
C ARG A 15 -2.10 19.10 7.42
N HIS A 16 -2.76 18.80 6.32
CA HIS A 16 -2.65 17.49 5.66
C HIS A 16 -1.94 17.57 4.32
N VAL A 17 -1.23 16.51 3.99
CA VAL A 17 -0.68 16.25 2.65
C VAL A 17 -1.21 14.91 2.17
N ARG A 18 -1.45 14.77 0.87
CA ARG A 18 -2.00 13.55 0.27
C ARG A 18 -1.22 13.15 -0.97
N ALA A 19 -1.10 11.86 -1.20
CA ALA A 19 -0.54 11.28 -2.41
C ALA A 19 -1.34 10.04 -2.81
N SER A 20 -1.33 9.70 -4.10
CA SER A 20 -1.99 8.48 -4.56
C SER A 20 -1.23 7.76 -5.67
N LEU A 21 -1.33 6.44 -5.68
CA LEU A 21 -1.01 5.58 -6.81
C LEU A 21 -2.30 5.12 -7.46
N ARG A 22 -2.38 5.18 -8.79
CA ARG A 22 -3.55 4.70 -9.53
C ARG A 22 -3.14 3.61 -10.52
N GLU A 23 -4.01 2.58 -10.66
CA GLU A 23 -3.90 1.50 -11.64
C GLU A 23 -2.57 0.70 -11.61
N LYS A 24 -2.01 0.47 -10.42
CA LYS A 24 -0.76 -0.28 -10.27
C LYS A 24 -0.96 -1.78 -10.34
N GLN A 25 -0.04 -2.48 -11.01
CA GLN A 25 -0.03 -3.94 -11.14
C GLN A 25 0.52 -4.64 -9.89
N ILE A 26 -0.04 -4.33 -8.73
CA ILE A 26 0.28 -4.96 -7.45
C ILE A 26 -0.96 -5.68 -6.90
N SER A 27 -0.75 -6.63 -5.98
CA SER A 27 -1.86 -7.34 -5.36
C SER A 27 -2.61 -6.41 -4.39
N HIS A 28 -3.89 -6.15 -4.67
CA HIS A 28 -4.78 -5.41 -3.75
C HIS A 28 -4.82 -6.02 -2.33
N LYS A 29 -4.61 -7.34 -2.22
CA LYS A 29 -4.54 -8.03 -0.92
C LYS A 29 -3.30 -7.62 -0.15
N HIS A 30 -2.15 -7.59 -0.81
CA HIS A 30 -0.89 -7.19 -0.19
C HIS A 30 -0.89 -5.69 0.14
N ALA A 31 -1.38 -4.88 -0.80
CA ALA A 31 -1.51 -3.44 -0.60
C ALA A 31 -2.37 -3.11 0.62
N ARG A 32 -3.50 -3.79 0.83
CA ARG A 32 -4.33 -3.62 2.04
C ARG A 32 -3.55 -3.87 3.33
N GLU A 33 -2.83 -5.00 3.42
CA GLU A 33 -2.12 -5.35 4.64
C GLU A 33 -0.95 -4.39 4.90
N ILE A 34 -0.25 -3.94 3.85
CA ILE A 34 0.78 -2.89 3.96
C ILE A 34 0.16 -1.57 4.44
N SER A 35 -0.91 -1.07 3.79
CA SER A 35 -1.59 0.16 4.18
C SER A 35 -2.03 0.15 5.65
N LEU A 36 -2.52 -0.98 6.15
CA LEU A 36 -2.93 -1.13 7.55
C LEU A 36 -1.76 -1.21 8.53
N HIS A 37 -0.57 -1.57 8.06
CA HIS A 37 0.62 -1.64 8.91
C HIS A 37 1.29 -0.29 9.05
N ILE A 38 1.42 0.46 7.95
CA ILE A 38 2.07 1.78 7.94
C ILE A 38 1.18 2.89 8.51
N ARG A 39 -0.13 2.66 8.65
CA ARG A 39 -1.05 3.65 9.23
C ARG A 39 -0.66 3.95 10.68
N GLY A 40 -0.45 5.22 10.99
CA GLY A 40 -0.02 5.71 12.30
C GLY A 40 1.49 5.78 12.49
N MET A 41 2.30 5.34 11.52
CA MET A 41 3.75 5.51 11.55
C MET A 41 4.15 6.90 11.04
N THR A 42 5.32 7.38 11.46
CA THR A 42 6.01 8.47 10.74
C THR A 42 6.43 7.97 9.36
N VAL A 43 6.58 8.89 8.41
CA VAL A 43 6.97 8.54 7.03
C VAL A 43 8.34 7.85 7.01
N GLU A 44 9.30 8.33 7.80
CA GLU A 44 10.62 7.71 7.98
C GLU A 44 10.52 6.26 8.47
N LYS A 45 9.79 6.01 9.57
CA LYS A 45 9.59 4.64 10.09
C LYS A 45 8.88 3.73 9.08
N ALA A 46 7.93 4.27 8.32
CA ALA A 46 7.24 3.52 7.28
C ALA A 46 8.19 3.15 6.14
N ARG A 47 9.08 4.07 5.71
CA ARG A 47 10.12 3.83 4.71
C ARG A 47 11.07 2.72 5.15
N ASP A 48 11.60 2.80 6.36
CA ASP A 48 12.51 1.79 6.94
C ASP A 48 11.86 0.41 7.01
N PHE A 49 10.61 0.36 7.47
CA PHE A 49 9.86 -0.89 7.53
C PHE A 49 9.69 -1.50 6.13
N LEU A 50 9.31 -0.71 5.13
CA LEU A 50 9.12 -1.20 3.76
C LEU A 50 10.43 -1.67 3.13
N GLN A 51 11.55 -0.99 3.40
CA GLN A 51 12.87 -1.41 2.97
C GLN A 51 13.26 -2.75 3.61
N ALA A 52 13.01 -2.91 4.92
CA ALA A 52 13.23 -4.17 5.62
C ALA A 52 12.32 -5.32 5.11
N VAL A 53 11.12 -5.01 4.59
CA VAL A 53 10.24 -5.98 3.92
C VAL A 53 10.83 -6.43 2.59
N ILE A 54 11.40 -5.52 1.79
CA ILE A 54 12.08 -5.84 0.53
C ILE A 54 13.29 -6.75 0.80
N GLU A 55 14.05 -6.44 1.85
CA GLU A 55 15.21 -7.23 2.29
C GLU A 55 14.83 -8.52 3.04
N LYS A 56 13.52 -8.82 3.20
CA LYS A 56 12.97 -9.99 3.90
C LYS A 56 13.36 -10.09 5.38
N LYS A 57 13.78 -8.98 5.98
CA LYS A 57 14.12 -8.86 7.41
C LYS A 57 12.89 -8.70 8.29
N ARG A 58 11.86 -8.00 7.81
CA ARG A 58 10.60 -7.74 8.54
C ARG A 58 9.41 -8.24 7.73
N ALA A 59 8.47 -8.92 8.37
CA ALA A 59 7.31 -9.49 7.69
C ALA A 59 6.10 -8.55 7.81
N VAL A 60 5.37 -8.37 6.72
CA VAL A 60 4.07 -7.69 6.78
C VAL A 60 3.07 -8.64 7.44
N PRO A 61 2.37 -8.24 8.52
CA PRO A 61 1.33 -9.07 9.13
C PRO A 61 0.09 -9.12 8.25
N PHE A 62 -0.36 -10.33 7.91
CA PHE A 62 -1.57 -10.55 7.15
C PHE A 62 -2.73 -10.79 8.12
N ARG A 63 -3.65 -9.83 8.22
CA ARG A 63 -4.78 -9.89 9.16
C ARG A 63 -6.04 -10.48 8.52
N ARG A 64 -6.42 -9.99 7.33
CA ARG A 64 -7.63 -10.46 6.61
C ARG A 64 -7.32 -11.60 5.66
N PHE A 65 -6.28 -11.44 4.85
CA PHE A 65 -5.92 -12.41 3.80
C PHE A 65 -4.95 -13.50 4.29
N LYS A 66 -5.21 -14.05 5.48
CA LYS A 66 -4.31 -14.98 6.18
C LYS A 66 -4.51 -16.48 5.91
N ARG A 67 -5.46 -16.84 5.03
CA ARG A 67 -5.67 -18.26 4.66
C ARG A 67 -4.43 -18.80 3.95
N GLN A 68 -3.89 -19.93 4.43
CA GLN A 68 -2.68 -20.56 3.89
C GLN A 68 -1.48 -19.59 3.85
N VAL A 69 -1.36 -18.74 4.86
CA VAL A 69 -0.17 -17.91 5.09
C VAL A 69 0.60 -18.53 6.25
N GLY A 70 1.87 -18.87 6.02
CA GLY A 70 2.74 -19.44 7.04
C GLY A 70 3.05 -18.46 8.18
N HIS A 71 3.38 -19.02 9.34
CA HIS A 71 3.77 -18.21 10.48
C HIS A 71 5.16 -17.59 10.31
N ARG A 72 5.42 -16.49 11.02
CA ARG A 72 6.70 -15.77 10.99
C ARG A 72 7.22 -15.56 12.41
N SER A 73 8.54 -15.46 12.54
CA SER A 73 9.22 -15.20 13.81
C SER A 73 9.21 -13.73 14.23
N ASP A 74 8.83 -12.82 13.33
CA ASP A 74 8.83 -11.39 13.58
C ASP A 74 7.84 -11.03 14.72
N PRO A 75 8.25 -10.26 15.74
CA PRO A 75 7.39 -9.97 16.89
C PRO A 75 6.02 -9.40 16.50
N GLY A 76 4.96 -10.01 17.03
CA GLY A 76 3.58 -9.61 16.75
C GLY A 76 3.01 -10.09 15.41
N VAL A 77 3.78 -10.86 14.62
CA VAL A 77 3.35 -11.38 13.33
C VAL A 77 3.04 -12.88 13.40
N MET A 78 1.79 -13.23 13.71
CA MET A 78 1.37 -14.64 13.66
C MET A 78 1.44 -15.18 12.24
N ALA A 79 0.82 -14.50 11.26
CA ALA A 79 0.86 -14.88 9.84
C ALA A 79 1.38 -13.71 9.01
N GLY A 80 2.41 -13.92 8.21
CA GLY A 80 3.06 -12.84 7.48
C GLY A 80 3.79 -13.25 6.20
N ARG A 81 3.98 -12.27 5.31
CA ARG A 81 4.71 -12.42 4.04
C ARG A 81 5.63 -11.22 3.80
N TYR A 82 6.46 -11.33 2.77
CA TYR A 82 7.32 -10.27 2.25
C TYR A 82 6.80 -9.84 0.87
N PRO A 83 5.79 -8.95 0.80
CA PRO A 83 5.25 -8.50 -0.49
C PRO A 83 6.16 -7.47 -1.17
N GLU A 84 7.35 -7.91 -1.61
CA GLU A 84 8.44 -7.08 -2.17
C GLU A 84 7.96 -6.10 -3.24
N LYS A 85 7.21 -6.59 -4.25
CA LYS A 85 6.67 -5.76 -5.34
C LYS A 85 5.73 -4.66 -4.84
N SER A 86 4.90 -4.96 -3.85
CA SER A 86 3.99 -3.98 -3.28
C SER A 86 4.76 -2.98 -2.43
N ALA A 87 5.72 -3.44 -1.61
CA ALA A 87 6.53 -2.56 -0.77
C ALA A 87 7.31 -1.53 -1.62
N ALA A 88 7.94 -1.97 -2.72
CA ALA A 88 8.65 -1.07 -3.64
C ALA A 88 7.74 0.02 -4.26
N GLU A 89 6.49 -0.30 -4.61
CA GLU A 89 5.55 0.73 -5.09
C GLU A 89 5.11 1.68 -3.97
N PHE A 90 4.97 1.19 -2.73
CA PHE A 90 4.65 2.05 -1.59
C PHE A 90 5.79 3.02 -1.25
N ILE A 91 7.06 2.62 -1.38
CA ILE A 91 8.20 3.55 -1.19
C ILE A 91 8.10 4.73 -2.17
N LYS A 92 7.86 4.48 -3.47
CA LYS A 92 7.63 5.54 -4.46
C LYS A 92 6.47 6.46 -4.11
N LEU A 93 5.44 5.93 -3.43
CA LEU A 93 4.30 6.72 -2.97
C LEU A 93 4.67 7.59 -1.75
N LEU A 94 5.52 7.10 -0.86
CA LEU A 94 6.06 7.89 0.24
C LEU A 94 6.97 9.02 -0.28
N ASP A 95 7.82 8.74 -1.27
CA ASP A 95 8.65 9.78 -1.91
C ASP A 95 7.79 10.91 -2.49
N ASN A 96 6.69 10.57 -3.17
CA ASN A 96 5.73 11.56 -3.68
C ASN A 96 5.03 12.31 -2.53
N LEU A 97 4.68 11.62 -1.44
CA LEU A 97 4.05 12.24 -0.28
C LEU A 97 4.99 13.27 0.38
N GLU A 98 6.28 12.96 0.51
CA GLU A 98 7.31 13.86 1.02
C GLU A 98 7.51 15.05 0.10
N SER A 99 7.65 14.85 -1.22
CA SER A 99 7.78 15.97 -2.17
C SER A 99 6.58 16.93 -2.11
N ASN A 100 5.37 16.40 -1.91
CA ASN A 100 4.18 17.24 -1.71
C ASN A 100 4.17 17.96 -0.35
N ALA A 101 4.78 17.38 0.69
CA ALA A 101 4.87 17.97 2.02
C ALA A 101 5.91 19.09 2.05
N GLU A 102 7.07 18.86 1.42
CA GLU A 102 8.13 19.83 1.22
C GLU A 102 7.62 21.04 0.43
N TYR A 103 6.86 20.82 -0.65
CA TYR A 103 6.22 21.90 -1.41
C TYR A 103 5.26 22.76 -0.56
N LYS A 104 4.63 22.17 0.46
CA LYS A 104 3.76 22.87 1.40
C LYS A 104 4.51 23.53 2.57
N GLY A 105 5.82 23.31 2.69
CA GLY A 105 6.63 23.79 3.82
C GLY A 105 6.33 23.07 5.14
N MET A 106 5.88 21.82 5.10
CA MET A 106 5.68 20.98 6.30
C MET A 106 7.00 20.40 6.78
N ASP A 107 7.12 20.19 8.10
CA ASP A 107 8.25 19.47 8.70
C ASP A 107 8.19 17.97 8.36
N LEU A 108 9.16 17.50 7.56
CA LEU A 108 9.24 16.12 7.10
C LEU A 108 9.47 15.14 8.25
N ASP A 109 10.19 15.55 9.29
CA ASP A 109 10.55 14.68 10.43
C ASP A 109 9.33 14.39 11.31
N ARG A 110 8.34 15.28 11.29
CA ARG A 110 7.09 15.18 12.08
C ARG A 110 5.92 14.64 11.28
N LEU A 111 6.14 14.23 10.04
CA LEU A 111 5.08 13.80 9.15
C LEU A 111 4.58 12.40 9.51
N THR A 112 3.32 12.31 9.96
CA THR A 112 2.68 11.05 10.40
C THR A 112 1.55 10.64 9.46
N ILE A 113 1.55 9.38 9.03
CA ILE A 113 0.54 8.82 8.12
C ILE A 113 -0.78 8.59 8.88
N VAL A 114 -1.80 9.40 8.61
CA VAL A 114 -3.13 9.28 9.21
C VAL A 114 -4.08 8.43 8.38
N GLY A 115 -4.01 8.56 7.06
CA GLY A 115 -4.81 7.82 6.10
C GLY A 115 -3.93 6.92 5.25
N ALA A 116 -4.27 5.63 5.20
CA ALA A 116 -3.64 4.70 4.27
C ALA A 116 -4.66 3.66 3.83
N VAL A 117 -5.10 3.73 2.58
CA VAL A 117 -6.16 2.87 2.04
C VAL A 117 -5.76 2.34 0.66
N ALA A 118 -6.07 1.07 0.43
CA ALA A 118 -5.88 0.41 -0.86
C ALA A 118 -7.24 0.01 -1.44
N HIS A 119 -7.48 0.38 -2.70
CA HIS A 119 -8.71 0.12 -3.45
C HIS A 119 -8.43 -0.84 -4.60
N LYS A 120 -9.42 -1.68 -4.94
CA LYS A 120 -9.38 -2.46 -6.18
C LYS A 120 -9.67 -1.53 -7.35
N GLY A 121 -8.81 -1.55 -8.35
CA GLY A 121 -8.99 -0.83 -9.62
C GLY A 121 -9.54 -1.74 -10.72
N ILE A 122 -9.19 -1.43 -11.96
CA ILE A 122 -9.70 -2.14 -13.13
C ILE A 122 -9.28 -3.61 -13.12
N LEU A 123 -10.21 -4.48 -13.52
CA LEU A 123 -9.96 -5.89 -13.75
C LEU A 123 -9.47 -6.10 -15.19
N ILE A 124 -8.18 -6.37 -15.36
CA ILE A 124 -7.63 -6.81 -16.64
C ILE A 124 -8.09 -8.25 -16.90
N LYS A 125 -9.07 -8.40 -17.78
CA LYS A 125 -9.60 -9.70 -18.18
C LYS A 125 -8.61 -10.43 -19.09
N ARG A 126 -8.32 -11.68 -18.76
CA ARG A 126 -7.55 -12.60 -19.61
C ARG A 126 -8.16 -14.00 -19.47
N PHE A 127 -7.72 -14.92 -20.31
CA PHE A 127 -8.13 -16.31 -20.22
C PHE A 127 -6.92 -17.25 -20.16
N ILE A 128 -7.13 -18.44 -19.63
CA ILE A 128 -6.17 -19.54 -19.65
C ILE A 128 -6.87 -20.79 -20.23
N PRO A 129 -6.29 -21.42 -21.27
CA PRO A 129 -6.85 -22.66 -21.82
C PRO A 129 -6.79 -23.77 -20.78
N ARG A 130 -7.78 -24.67 -20.82
CA ARG A 130 -7.93 -25.82 -19.93
C ARG A 130 -8.19 -27.08 -20.75
N ALA A 131 -8.02 -28.24 -20.11
CA ALA A 131 -8.31 -29.53 -20.72
C ALA A 131 -9.74 -29.61 -21.28
N MET A 132 -9.94 -30.49 -22.27
CA MET A 132 -11.23 -30.70 -22.94
C MET A 132 -11.77 -29.46 -23.66
N GLY A 133 -10.90 -28.66 -24.29
CA GLY A 133 -11.30 -27.49 -25.09
C GLY A 133 -11.89 -26.32 -24.30
N ARG A 134 -11.74 -26.31 -22.97
CA ARG A 134 -12.32 -25.29 -22.10
C ARG A 134 -11.39 -24.08 -21.96
N SER A 135 -11.97 -22.96 -21.55
CA SER A 135 -11.24 -21.73 -21.19
C SER A 135 -11.75 -21.21 -19.85
N THR A 136 -10.84 -20.71 -19.00
CA THR A 136 -11.19 -20.11 -17.70
C THR A 136 -10.56 -18.73 -17.52
N PRO A 137 -11.15 -17.81 -16.73
CA PRO A 137 -10.58 -16.48 -16.54
C PRO A 137 -9.23 -16.50 -15.81
N LYS A 138 -8.27 -15.68 -16.27
CA LYS A 138 -6.96 -15.43 -15.64
C LYS A 138 -6.79 -13.92 -15.38
N ASN A 139 -7.73 -13.37 -14.62
CA ASN A 139 -7.83 -11.92 -14.48
C ASN A 139 -6.77 -11.36 -13.54
N ASN A 140 -6.28 -10.16 -13.84
CA ASN A 140 -5.41 -9.40 -12.95
C ASN A 140 -6.14 -8.16 -12.44
N VAL A 141 -6.10 -7.90 -11.13
CA VAL A 141 -6.75 -6.74 -10.52
C VAL A 141 -5.70 -5.65 -10.34
N LEU A 142 -5.90 -4.51 -11.00
CA LEU A 142 -5.10 -3.32 -10.73
C LEU A 142 -5.47 -2.74 -9.36
N THR A 143 -4.56 -1.99 -8.75
CA THR A 143 -4.73 -1.48 -7.40
C THR A 143 -4.47 0.01 -7.35
N HIS A 144 -5.34 0.75 -6.65
CA HIS A 144 -5.09 2.12 -6.26
C HIS A 144 -4.69 2.16 -4.78
N VAL A 145 -3.81 3.08 -4.42
CA VAL A 145 -3.43 3.34 -3.02
C VAL A 145 -3.48 4.83 -2.80
N GLU A 146 -4.02 5.24 -1.67
CA GLU A 146 -4.01 6.64 -1.25
C GLU A 146 -3.41 6.75 0.15
N LEU A 147 -2.55 7.75 0.33
CA LEU A 147 -1.97 8.11 1.61
C LEU A 147 -2.36 9.55 1.93
N VAL A 148 -2.60 9.79 3.22
CA VAL A 148 -2.75 11.11 3.80
C VAL A 148 -1.88 11.15 5.03
N ALA A 149 -1.05 12.17 5.15
CA ALA A 149 -0.26 12.44 6.33
C ALA A 149 -0.57 13.82 6.89
N ARG A 150 -0.25 14.02 8.17
CA ARG A 150 -0.31 15.31 8.84
C ARG A 150 0.99 15.56 9.58
N GLU A 151 1.32 16.82 9.77
CA GLU A 151 2.32 17.23 10.74
C GLU A 151 1.77 16.98 12.16
N ALA A 152 2.59 16.39 13.02
CA ALA A 152 2.24 16.09 14.41
C ALA A 152 2.18 17.35 15.29
#